data_AF-A0A5D8Z1G3-F1
#
_entry.id   AF-A0A5D8Z1G3-F1
#
_cell.length_a   1.000
_cell.length_b   1.000
_cell.length_c   1.000
_cell.angle_alpha   90.00
_cell.angle_beta   90.00
_cell.angle_gamma   90.00
#
_symmetry.space_group_name_H-M   'P 1'
#
loop_
_entity.id
_entity.type
_entity.pdbx_description
1 polymer ?
#
loop_
_entity_poly.entity_id
_entity_poly.type
_entity_poly.pdbx_seq_one_letter_code
_entity_poly.pdbx_strand_id
1 'polypeptide(L)' 'MANNNDGSSGGRSNRGFAAMDPREQREIARKGGEAVSQDREHMAAIGRKGGEASGGGNRGGNQANQEGSQGGRGHE' A
#
# COMPACT_ATOMS: atom_id res chain seq x y z
N MET A 1 -30.79 -25.77 20.57
CA MET A 1 -29.95 -24.95 21.47
C MET A 1 -29.49 -23.73 20.70
N ALA A 2 -29.89 -22.52 21.10
CA ALA A 2 -29.48 -21.27 20.47
C ALA A 2 -28.06 -20.93 20.91
N ASN A 3 -27.14 -20.71 19.96
CA ASN A 3 -25.79 -20.24 20.24
C ASN A 3 -25.70 -18.74 19.90
N ASN A 4 -25.95 -17.90 20.89
CA ASN A 4 -25.78 -16.46 20.79
C ASN A 4 -24.30 -16.13 20.92
N ASN A 5 -23.54 -16.31 19.84
CA ASN A 5 -22.28 -15.61 19.64
C ASN A 5 -22.57 -14.25 18.99
N ASP A 6 -23.31 -13.42 19.73
CA ASP A 6 -23.21 -11.95 19.64
C ASP A 6 -21.86 -11.57 20.28
N GLY A 7 -20.78 -11.99 19.63
CA GLY A 7 -19.46 -11.44 19.85
C GLY A 7 -19.50 -10.05 19.23
N SER A 8 -20.09 -9.13 20.01
CA SER A 8 -20.15 -7.69 19.82
C SER A 8 -19.32 -7.24 18.63
N SER A 9 -20.05 -6.84 17.57
CA SER A 9 -19.55 -6.03 16.49
C SER A 9 -18.52 -5.05 17.03
N GLY A 10 -17.23 -5.40 16.87
CA GLY A 10 -16.08 -4.57 17.19
C GLY A 10 -16.04 -3.44 16.17
N GLY A 11 -17.06 -2.60 16.24
CA GLY A 11 -17.28 -1.46 15.38
C GLY A 11 -15.99 -0.68 15.42
N ARG A 12 -15.40 -0.53 14.23
CA ARG A 12 -14.31 0.38 13.93
C ARG A 12 -14.62 1.64 14.71
N SER A 13 -13.99 1.79 15.88
CA SER A 13 -14.36 2.89 16.75
C SER A 13 -13.98 4.12 15.97
N ASN A 14 -14.90 5.06 15.77
CA ASN A 14 -14.59 6.37 15.23
C ASN A 14 -13.66 7.10 16.23
N ARG A 15 -12.40 6.65 16.29
CA ARG A 15 -11.34 7.15 17.16
C ARG A 15 -10.03 7.18 16.39
N GLY A 16 -9.22 8.18 16.70
CA GLY A 16 -7.92 8.39 16.06
C GLY A 16 -8.04 8.95 14.64
N PHE A 17 -7.01 8.71 13.83
CA PHE A 17 -6.84 9.30 12.50
C PHE A 17 -8.01 9.00 11.53
N ALA A 18 -8.70 7.88 11.70
CA ALA A 18 -9.82 7.48 10.87
C ALA A 18 -11.14 8.22 11.19
N ALA A 19 -11.21 8.90 12.33
CA ALA A 19 -12.39 9.65 12.78
C ALA A 19 -12.33 11.15 12.49
N MET A 20 -11.19 11.60 11.95
CA MET A 20 -10.92 13.00 11.67
C MET A 20 -11.61 13.46 10.37
N ASP A 21 -11.78 14.77 10.20
CA ASP A 21 -12.31 15.30 8.93
C ASP A 21 -11.36 14.93 7.77
N PRO A 22 -11.89 14.55 6.59
CA PRO A 22 -11.07 14.16 5.45
C PRO A 22 -10.06 15.23 4.99
N ARG A 23 -10.34 16.52 5.18
CA ARG A 23 -9.42 17.61 4.83
C ARG A 23 -8.25 17.65 5.82
N GLU A 24 -8.56 17.63 7.11
CA GLU A 24 -7.56 17.64 8.17
C GLU A 24 -6.68 16.38 8.11
N GLN A 25 -7.28 15.22 7.86
CA GLN A 25 -6.58 13.96 7.64
C GLN A 25 -5.55 14.08 6.49
N ARG A 26 -5.95 14.69 5.37
CA ARG A 26 -5.08 14.88 4.20
C ARG A 26 -3.94 15.85 4.50
N GLU A 27 -4.20 16.94 5.23
CA GLU A 27 -3.16 17.89 5.62
C GLU A 27 -2.12 17.27 6.57
N ILE A 28 -2.57 16.48 7.54
CA ILE A 28 -1.69 15.75 8.45
C ILE A 28 -0.87 14.71 7.69
N ALA A 29 -1.49 13.94 6.80
CA ALA A 29 -0.79 12.98 5.95
C ALA A 29 0.27 13.67 5.06
N ARG A 30 -0.10 14.80 4.45
CA ARG A 30 0.81 15.61 3.62
C ARG A 30 2.00 16.09 4.43
N LYS A 31 1.77 16.73 5.58
CA LYS A 31 2.82 17.25 6.46
C LYS A 31 3.72 16.14 7.01
N GLY A 32 3.14 15.00 7.37
CA GLY A 32 3.89 13.81 7.78
C GLY A 32 4.76 13.28 6.64
N GLY A 33 4.21 13.19 5.43
CA GLY A 33 4.95 12.81 4.23
C GLY A 33 6.08 13.78 3.89
N GLU A 34 5.85 15.09 3.99
CA GLU A 34 6.88 16.12 3.77
C GLU A 34 8.01 16.04 4.79
N ALA A 35 7.70 15.79 6.07
CA ALA A 35 8.71 15.62 7.12
C ALA A 35 9.59 14.37 6.89
N VAL A 36 9.01 13.30 6.36
CA VAL A 36 9.69 12.02 6.09
C VAL A 36 10.41 12.05 4.72
N SER A 37 9.92 12.81 3.74
CA SER A 37 10.44 12.82 2.36
C SER A 37 11.72 13.64 2.16
N GLN A 38 12.29 14.24 3.21
CA GLN A 38 13.52 15.04 3.10
C GLN A 38 14.70 14.20 2.56
N ASP A 39 14.68 12.89 2.76
CA ASP A 39 15.68 11.97 2.21
C ASP A 39 15.00 10.81 1.48
N ARG A 40 14.68 11.05 0.20
CA ARG A 40 14.05 10.04 -0.68
C ARG A 40 14.93 8.80 -0.85
N GLU A 41 16.25 8.95 -0.92
CA GLU A 41 17.18 7.84 -1.10
C GLU A 41 17.24 6.96 0.15
N HIS A 42 17.33 7.57 1.33
CA HIS A 42 17.27 6.88 2.61
C HIS A 42 15.94 6.17 2.83
N MET A 43 14.82 6.83 2.51
CA MET A 43 13.48 6.21 2.61
C MET A 43 13.32 5.04 1.65
N ALA A 44 13.84 5.16 0.42
CA ALA A 44 13.86 4.06 -0.53
C ALA A 44 14.73 2.88 -0.03
N ALA A 45 15.86 3.16 0.59
CA ALA A 45 16.73 2.13 1.19
C ALA A 45 16.04 1.42 2.37
N ILE A 46 15.36 2.15 3.25
CA ILE A 46 14.57 1.58 4.36
C ILE A 46 13.43 0.72 3.81
N GLY A 47 12.65 1.23 2.85
CA GLY A 47 11.52 0.50 2.25
C GLY A 47 11.97 -0.79 1.57
N ARG A 48 13.09 -0.74 0.83
CA ARG A 48 13.72 -1.92 0.21
C ARG A 48 14.10 -2.96 1.27
N LYS A 49 14.88 -2.55 2.27
CA LYS A 49 15.34 -3.42 3.36
C LYS A 49 14.17 -4.02 4.14
N GLY A 50 13.12 -3.25 4.36
CA GLY A 50 11.88 -3.70 5.01
C GLY A 50 11.14 -4.77 4.18
N GLY A 51 11.01 -4.57 2.87
CA GLY A 51 10.40 -5.54 1.96
C GLY A 51 11.21 -6.83 1.80
N GLU A 52 12.54 -6.72 1.82
CA GLU A 52 13.46 -7.87 1.83
C GLU A 52 13.31 -8.67 3.15
N ALA A 53 13.23 -7.98 4.29
CA ALA A 53 13.10 -8.62 5.60
C ALA A 53 11.70 -9.22 5.86
N SER A 54 10.63 -8.64 5.29
CA SER A 54 9.26 -9.11 5.51
C SER A 54 8.87 -10.32 4.65
N GLY A 55 9.81 -10.90 3.90
CA GLY A 55 9.53 -12.06 3.04
C GLY A 55 8.84 -11.70 1.73
N GLY A 56 9.15 -10.53 1.14
CA GLY A 56 8.69 -10.13 -0.20
C GLY A 56 9.17 -11.01 -1.36
N GLY A 57 9.67 -12.22 -1.09
CA GLY A 57 10.24 -13.12 -2.08
C GLY A 57 9.23 -13.80 -3.01
N ASN A 58 7.96 -14.03 -2.62
CA ASN A 58 7.17 -15.06 -3.32
C ASN A 58 5.74 -14.71 -3.76
N ARG A 59 5.28 -13.45 -3.76
CA ARG A 59 3.96 -13.11 -4.33
C ARG A 59 3.98 -11.76 -5.04
N GLY A 60 4.31 -11.75 -6.33
CA GLY A 60 4.13 -10.55 -7.16
C GLY A 60 4.99 -10.47 -8.41
N GLY A 61 5.90 -11.42 -8.64
CA GLY A 61 6.65 -11.56 -9.89
C GLY A 61 5.81 -12.00 -11.08
N ASN A 62 4.66 -11.35 -11.33
CA ASN A 62 4.07 -11.24 -12.66
C ASN A 62 4.58 -9.94 -13.30
N GLN A 63 5.90 -9.76 -13.27
CA GLN A 63 6.56 -8.71 -14.03
C GLN A 63 6.64 -9.23 -15.46
N ALA A 64 5.54 -8.97 -16.16
CA ALA A 64 5.36 -9.20 -17.57
C ALA A 64 6.62 -8.78 -18.31
N ASN A 65 7.26 -9.77 -18.94
CA ASN A 65 8.14 -9.55 -20.06
C ASN A 65 7.27 -9.02 -21.23
N GLN A 66 7.05 -7.71 -21.26
CA GLN A 66 6.65 -6.98 -22.46
C GLN A 66 7.90 -6.28 -22.98
N GLU A 67 8.87 -7.08 -23.42
CA GLU A 67 9.79 -6.68 -24.48
C GLU A 67 8.97 -6.27 -25.69
N GLY A 68 9.10 -5.00 -26.08
CA GLY A 68 8.65 -4.54 -27.37
C GLY A 68 9.37 -5.32 -28.46
N SER A 69 8.64 -6.13 -29.21
CA SER A 69 9.03 -6.53 -30.55
C SER A 69 8.04 -5.92 -31.54
N GLN A 70 8.47 -4.76 -32.03
CA GLN A 70 8.35 -4.24 -33.39
C GLN A 70 7.35 -4.94 -34.33
N GLY A 71 6.51 -4.12 -34.96
CA GLY A 71 5.47 -4.56 -35.85
C GLY A 71 5.92 -5.20 -37.16
N GLY A 72 4.92 -5.64 -37.92
CA GLY A 72 5.14 -6.10 -39.28
C GLY A 72 4.01 -6.98 -39.80
N ARG A 73 3.05 -6.33 -40.47
CA ARG A 73 2.41 -6.78 -41.72
C ARG A 73 1.63 -8.10 -41.73
N GLY A 74 0.36 -8.00 -42.09
CA GLY A 74 -0.39 -9.14 -42.60
C GLY A 74 0.17 -9.65 -43.92
N HIS A 75 -0.14 -10.92 -44.22
CA HIS A 75 -0.53 -11.38 -45.54
C HIS A 75 -1.26 -12.73 -45.38
N GLU A 76 -2.33 -12.88 -46.18
CA GLU A 76 -3.11 -14.06 -46.59
C GLU A 76 -3.68 -15.03 -45.53
#